data_AF-A0A952SXB6-F1
#
_entry.id   AF-A0A952SXB6-F1
#
_cell.length_a   1.000
_cell.length_b   1.000
_cell.length_c   1.000
_cell.angle_alpha   90.00
_cell.angle_beta   90.00
_cell.angle_gamma   90.00
#
_symmetry.space_group_name_H-M   'P 1'
#
loop_
_entity.id
_entity.type
_entity.pdbx_description
1 polymer ?
#
loop_
_entity_poly.entity_id
_entity_poly.type
_entity_poly.pdbx_seq_one_letter_code
_entity_poly.pdbx_strand_id
1 'polypeptide(L)' 'MAQVSWSLTASTDLREIEDFIARDSVLHAITFVDCIVESTETLLKTPHIGRVVPEFNRQDLREIIFRGYS' A
#
# COMPACT_ATOMS: atom_id res chain seq x y z
N MET A 1 5.64 -17.12 -10.86
CA MET A 1 5.97 -15.73 -10.50
C MET A 1 4.80 -15.21 -9.69
N ALA A 2 5.04 -14.58 -8.54
CA ALA A 2 3.96 -13.92 -7.79
C ALA A 2 3.43 -12.73 -8.62
N GLN A 3 2.16 -12.40 -8.48
CA GLN A 3 1.52 -11.28 -9.15
C GLN A 3 0.78 -10.45 -8.09
N VAL A 4 0.98 -9.13 -8.12
CA VAL A 4 0.22 -8.19 -7.30
C VAL A 4 -1.00 -7.75 -8.11
N SER A 5 -2.19 -7.86 -7.52
CA SER A 5 -3.42 -7.31 -8.07
C SER A 5 -4.03 -6.33 -7.07
N TRP A 6 -4.44 -5.17 -7.58
CA TRP A 6 -5.09 -4.14 -6.79
C TRP A 6 -6.60 -4.27 -6.94
N SER A 7 -7.33 -4.13 -5.83
CA SER A 7 -8.78 -4.01 -5.89
C SER A 7 -9.17 -2.64 -6.44
N LEU A 8 -10.40 -2.52 -6.94
CA LEU A 8 -10.94 -1.23 -7.36
C LEU A 8 -10.95 -0.24 -6.19
N THR A 9 -11.29 -0.71 -4.99
CA THR A 9 -11.25 0.09 -3.76
C THR A 9 -9.84 0.61 -3.49
N ALA A 10 -8.82 -0.25 -3.50
CA ALA A 10 -7.45 0.18 -3.26
C ALA A 10 -6.94 1.20 -4.30
N SER A 11 -7.39 1.07 -5.56
CA SER A 11 -7.04 2.04 -6.60
C SER A 11 -7.71 3.40 -6.36
N THR A 12 -8.95 3.41 -5.88
CA THR A 12 -9.65 4.64 -5.48
C THR A 12 -8.99 5.27 -4.26
N ASP A 13 -8.65 4.48 -3.24
CA ASP A 13 -8.02 4.96 -2.02
C ASP A 13 -6.67 5.62 -2.31
N LEU A 14 -5.84 5.02 -3.18
CA LEU A 14 -4.58 5.63 -3.63
C LEU A 14 -4.79 6.98 -4.31
N ARG A 15 -5.83 7.11 -5.14
CA ARG A 15 -6.17 8.39 -5.78
C ARG A 15 -6.62 9.43 -4.77
N GLU A 16 -7.45 9.05 -3.79
CA GLU A 16 -7.89 9.98 -2.76
C GLU A 16 -6.72 10.48 -1.90
N ILE A 17 -5.76 9.61 -1.59
CA ILE A 17 -4.52 9.96 -0.89
C ILE A 17 -3.68 10.91 -1.73
N GLU A 18 -3.48 10.62 -3.03
CA GLU A 18 -2.77 11.50 -3.95
C GLU A 18 -3.41 12.88 -4.01
N ASP A 19 -4.73 12.94 -4.23
CA ASP A 19 -5.52 14.17 -4.31
C ASP A 19 -5.50 14.96 -2.99
N PHE A 20 -5.39 14.28 -1.85
CA PHE A 20 -5.25 14.93 -0.55
C PHE A 20 -3.89 15.59 -0.39
N ILE A 21 -2.80 14.85 -0.65
CA ILE A 21 -1.42 15.37 -0.50
C ILE A 21 -1.11 16.43 -1.57
N ALA A 22 -1.65 16.29 -2.77
CA ALA A 22 -1.42 17.21 -3.89
C ALA A 22 -1.92 18.63 -3.59
N ARG A 23 -2.85 18.81 -2.64
CA ARG A 23 -3.31 20.12 -2.16
C ARG A 23 -2.18 20.95 -1.57
N ASP A 24 -1.23 20.29 -0.91
CA ASP A 24 -0.06 20.95 -0.32
C ASP A 24 1.14 20.88 -1.28
N SER A 25 1.37 19.73 -1.92
CA SER A 25 2.47 19.57 -2.86
C SER A 25 2.29 18.37 -3.80
N VAL A 26 2.10 18.66 -5.09
CA VAL A 26 1.99 17.66 -6.16
C VAL A 26 3.22 16.74 -6.23
N LEU A 27 4.43 17.29 -6.06
CA LEU A 27 5.67 16.50 -6.09
C LEU A 27 5.72 15.48 -4.95
N HIS A 28 5.28 15.88 -3.75
CA HIS A 28 5.21 14.96 -2.62
C HIS A 28 4.11 13.91 -2.81
N ALA A 29 2.97 14.27 -3.41
CA ALA A 29 1.91 13.32 -3.72
C ALA A 29 2.40 12.20 -4.64
N ILE A 30 3.05 12.56 -5.74
CA ILE A 30 3.66 11.60 -6.68
C ILE A 30 4.67 10.70 -5.95
N THR A 31 5.62 11.31 -5.24
CA THR A 31 6.66 10.55 -4.50
C THR A 31 6.05 9.60 -3.46
N PHE A 32 4.96 10.01 -2.81
CA PHE A 32 4.28 9.20 -1.81
C PHE A 32 3.58 7.98 -2.42
N VAL A 33 2.85 8.18 -3.52
CA VAL A 33 2.19 7.08 -4.25
C VAL A 33 3.22 6.12 -4.82
N ASP A 34 4.31 6.62 -5.41
CA ASP A 34 5.41 5.80 -5.94
C ASP A 34 6.02 4.93 -4.83
N CYS A 35 6.26 5.48 -3.63
CA CYS A 35 6.76 4.69 -2.50
C CYS A 35 5.80 3.56 -2.10
N ILE A 36 4.48 3.79 -2.15
CA ILE A 36 3.50 2.74 -1.84
C ILE A 36 3.55 1.66 -2.91
N VAL A 37 3.55 2.03 -4.19
CA VAL A 37 3.62 1.06 -5.30
C VAL A 37 4.90 0.23 -5.22
N GLU A 38 6.06 0.87 -5.05
CA GLU A 38 7.35 0.18 -4.86
C GLU A 38 7.34 -0.78 -3.66
N SER A 39 6.69 -0.38 -2.55
CA SER A 39 6.56 -1.26 -1.39
C SER A 39 5.80 -2.54 -1.73
N THR A 40 4.79 -2.47 -2.61
CA THR A 40 4.05 -3.66 -3.05
C THR A 40 4.86 -4.53 -4.01
N GLU A 41 5.78 -3.96 -4.78
CA GLU A 41 6.67 -4.77 -5.63
C GLU A 41 7.60 -5.67 -4.81
N THR A 42 7.94 -5.26 -3.58
CA THR A 42 8.71 -6.15 -2.67
C THR A 42 7.93 -7.42 -2.32
N LEU A 43 6.59 -7.40 -2.34
CA LEU A 43 5.75 -8.59 -2.13
C LEU A 43 5.96 -9.65 -3.21
N LEU A 44 6.40 -9.27 -4.41
CA LEU A 44 6.71 -10.22 -5.47
C LEU A 44 7.85 -11.17 -5.07
N LYS A 45 8.77 -10.70 -4.22
CA LYS A 45 9.93 -11.45 -3.72
C LYS A 45 9.66 -12.03 -2.33
N THR A 46 8.95 -11.30 -1.47
CA THR A 46 8.69 -11.68 -0.08
C THR A 46 7.22 -11.45 0.29
N PRO A 47 6.29 -12.32 -0.16
CA PRO A 47 4.85 -12.13 0.02
C PRO A 47 4.38 -12.19 1.49
N HIS A 48 5.23 -12.67 2.41
CA HIS A 48 4.92 -12.79 3.84
C HIS A 48 5.65 -11.77 4.72
N ILE A 49 6.19 -10.69 4.14
CA ILE A 49 6.89 -9.64 4.89
C ILE A 49 5.96 -8.86 5.83
N GLY A 50 4.68 -8.73 5.48
CA GLY A 50 3.67 -8.11 6.34
C GLY A 50 3.34 -8.97 7.56
N ARG A 51 2.95 -8.32 8.66
CA ARG A 51 2.48 -9.03 9.86
C ARG A 51 1.04 -9.51 9.65
N VAL A 52 0.63 -10.55 10.38
CA VAL A 52 -0.78 -10.95 10.42
C VAL A 52 -1.58 -9.83 11.08
N VAL A 53 -2.72 -9.48 10.49
CA VAL A 53 -3.59 -8.43 11.03
C VAL A 53 -4.15 -8.87 12.38
N PRO A 54 -3.81 -8.19 13.49
CA PRO A 54 -4.13 -8.65 14.84
C PRO A 54 -5.64 -8.71 15.12
N GLU A 55 -6.44 -7.86 14.47
CA GLU A 55 -7.89 -7.79 14.61
C GLU A 55 -8.61 -9.03 14.07
N PHE A 56 -8.06 -9.66 13.03
CA PHE A 56 -8.67 -10.81 12.37
C PHE A 56 -7.95 -12.13 12.68
N ASN A 57 -6.69 -12.07 13.11
CA ASN A 57 -5.83 -13.23 13.42
C ASN A 57 -5.82 -14.30 12.30
N ARG A 58 -5.81 -13.85 11.05
CA ARG A 58 -5.90 -14.66 9.83
C ARG A 58 -4.57 -14.70 9.10
N GLN A 59 -3.98 -15.88 8.91
CA GLN A 59 -2.64 -16.01 8.30
C GLN A 59 -2.57 -15.59 6.83
N ASP A 60 -3.73 -15.62 6.15
CA ASP A 60 -3.91 -15.19 4.77
C ASP A 60 -4.13 -13.68 4.63
N LEU A 61 -4.35 -12.97 5.74
CA LEU A 61 -4.50 -11.51 5.79
C LEU A 61 -3.30 -10.88 6.48
N ARG A 62 -2.59 -10.04 5.75
CA ARG A 62 -1.38 -9.37 6.23
C ARG A 62 -1.42 -7.89 5.94
N GLU A 63 -0.83 -7.11 6.85
CA GLU A 63 -0.67 -5.67 6.70
C GLU A 63 0.81 -5.28 6.68
N ILE A 64 1.12 -4.25 5.89
CA ILE A 64 2.42 -3.60 5.84
C ILE A 64 2.20 -2.18 6.33
N ILE A 65 2.84 -1.84 7.45
CA ILE A 65 2.72 -0.48 8.00
C ILE A 65 3.66 0.43 7.24
N PHE A 66 3.11 1.36 6.46
CA PHE A 66 3.85 2.41 5.79
C PHE A 66 3.59 3.76 6.48
N ARG A 67 4.59 4.28 7.21
CA ARG A 67 4.54 5.60 7.87
C ARG A 67 3.30 5.86 8.77
N GLY A 68 2.70 4.82 9.33
CA GLY A 68 1.50 4.91 10.19
C GLY A 68 0.18 4.61 9.48
N TYR A 69 0.21 4.30 8.19
CA TYR A 69 -0.91 3.75 7.43
C TYR A 69 -0.74 2.22 7.33
N SER A 70 -1.80 1.46 7.61
CA SER A 70 -1.86 -0.01 7.60
C SER A 70 -3.04 -0.50 6.79
#